data_AF-A0A376S928-F1
#
_entry.id   AF-A0A376S928-F1
#
_cell.length_a   1.000
_cell.length_b   1.000
_cell.length_c   1.000
_cell.angle_alpha   90.00
_cell.angle_beta   90.00
_cell.angle_gamma   90.00
#
_symmetry.space_group_name_H-M   'P 1'
#
loop_
_entity.id
_entity.type
_entity.pdbx_description
1 polymer ?
#
loop_
_entity_poly.entity_id
_entity_poly.type
_entity_poly.pdbx_seq_one_letter_code
_entity_poly.pdbx_strand_id
1 'polypeptide(L)'
;MLKKEGVTLMVEAIHASPGSEFTVTKYSTLGMINQLQNSLTVTENGKDAGVLSLTYTGEDREQIRDILNSIARNYQEQNIERKSAEASKSLAFLAQQLPEVRSRLDVAENKLNAFRQDKDSVDLPLEAKAVLDSMVNIDAQLNELTFKEAEISKLYTKVHPAYRTLLEKRQALEDEKAKLNGRVTAMPKTQQEIVRLTRDVESGQQVYMQLLNKEQELKITEASTVGDVRIVDPAITQPGVLKPKKGLIILGAIILGLMLSIVGVLLRSLFNRGIESPQVLEEHGISVYASIPAVGMAESAR
;
A
#
# COMPACT_ATOMS: atom_id res chain seq x y z
N MET A 1 -14.90 1.73 43.41
CA MET A 1 -14.36 2.67 42.41
C MET A 1 -13.08 3.29 42.95
N LEU A 2 -12.02 3.29 42.17
CA LEU A 2 -10.75 3.95 42.50
C LEU A 2 -10.73 5.33 41.82
N LYS A 3 -10.42 6.39 42.58
CA LYS A 3 -10.35 7.76 42.06
C LYS A 3 -8.98 8.35 42.36
N LYS A 4 -8.26 8.75 41.30
CA LYS A 4 -6.94 9.40 41.42
C LYS A 4 -6.78 10.37 40.26
N GLU A 5 -6.38 11.62 40.56
CA GLU A 5 -6.10 12.68 39.56
C GLU A 5 -7.20 12.85 38.49
N GLY A 6 -8.48 12.86 38.90
CA GLY A 6 -9.61 13.07 37.98
C GLY A 6 -10.00 11.85 37.13
N VAL A 7 -9.26 10.74 37.23
CA VAL A 7 -9.64 9.46 36.62
C VAL A 7 -10.41 8.63 37.64
N THR A 8 -11.55 8.07 37.21
CA THR A 8 -12.34 7.11 38.01
C THR A 8 -12.29 5.77 37.31
N LEU A 9 -11.81 4.75 38.00
CA LEU A 9 -11.71 3.39 37.49
C LEU A 9 -12.62 2.46 38.30
N MET A 10 -13.47 1.72 37.59
CA MET A 10 -14.30 0.69 38.17
C MET A 10 -13.57 -0.64 38.05
N VAL A 11 -13.20 -1.22 39.19
CA VAL A 11 -12.65 -2.58 39.27
C VAL A 11 -13.80 -3.51 39.60
N GLU A 12 -14.16 -4.39 38.66
CA GLU A 12 -15.26 -5.35 38.82
C GLU A 12 -14.81 -6.59 39.60
N ALA A 13 -13.58 -7.06 39.36
CA ALA A 13 -12.95 -8.15 40.10
C ALA A 13 -11.42 -7.97 40.11
N ILE A 14 -10.76 -8.51 41.14
CA ILE A 14 -9.29 -8.57 41.22
C ILE A 14 -8.86 -9.97 41.64
N HIS A 15 -8.05 -10.61 40.82
CA HIS A 15 -7.42 -11.89 41.12
C HIS A 15 -5.91 -11.64 41.28
N ALA A 16 -5.51 -11.22 42.48
CA ALA A 16 -4.14 -10.87 42.78
C ALA A 16 -3.78 -11.26 44.23
N SER A 17 -2.51 -11.54 44.47
CA SER A 17 -2.01 -11.81 45.82
C SER A 17 -2.10 -10.55 46.69
N PRO A 18 -2.32 -10.68 48.01
CA PRO A 18 -2.27 -9.54 48.92
C PRO A 18 -0.95 -8.78 48.80
N GLY A 19 -1.02 -7.46 48.59
CA GLY A 19 0.14 -6.59 48.40
C GLY A 19 0.58 -6.38 46.95
N SER A 20 -0.12 -6.92 45.95
CA SER A 20 0.16 -6.62 44.54
C SER A 20 -0.14 -5.15 44.20
N GLU A 21 0.82 -4.47 43.59
CA GLU A 21 0.67 -3.11 43.06
C GLU A 21 0.42 -3.14 41.55
N PHE A 22 -0.49 -2.29 41.08
CA PHE A 22 -0.84 -2.19 39.66
C PHE A 22 -0.66 -0.75 39.18
N THR A 23 0.00 -0.60 38.05
CA THR A 23 0.16 0.68 37.36
C THR A 23 -0.78 0.75 36.17
N VAL A 24 -1.65 1.75 36.16
CA VAL A 24 -2.55 2.03 35.04
C VAL A 24 -2.05 3.27 34.32
N THR A 25 -1.68 3.11 33.06
CA THR A 25 -1.19 4.20 32.21
C THR A 25 -2.19 4.49 31.10
N LYS A 26 -2.64 5.75 31.00
CA LYS A 26 -3.45 6.20 29.86
C LYS A 26 -2.53 6.80 28.80
N TYR A 27 -2.55 6.20 27.61
CA TYR A 27 -1.90 6.77 26.44
C TYR A 27 -2.87 7.67 25.68
N SER A 28 -2.38 8.75 25.09
CA SER A 28 -3.17 9.55 24.14
C SER A 28 -3.30 8.79 22.82
N THR A 29 -4.40 9.00 22.08
CA THR A 29 -4.62 8.36 20.78
C THR A 29 -3.45 8.62 19.83
N LEU A 30 -3.01 9.87 19.72
CA LEU A 30 -1.87 10.24 18.88
C LEU A 30 -0.56 9.62 19.36
N GLY A 31 -0.34 9.56 20.68
CA GLY A 31 0.83 8.91 21.27
C GLY A 31 0.91 7.43 20.92
N MET A 32 -0.23 6.73 21.01
CA MET A 32 -0.31 5.31 20.64
C MET A 32 -0.11 5.10 19.13
N ILE A 33 -0.67 5.96 18.27
CA ILE A 33 -0.44 5.90 16.82
C ILE A 33 1.05 6.03 16.50
N ASN A 34 1.72 7.04 17.06
CA ASN A 34 3.15 7.26 16.84
C ASN A 34 3.99 6.09 17.39
N GLN A 35 3.63 5.55 18.55
CA GLN A 35 4.30 4.37 19.11
C GLN A 35 4.14 3.15 18.20
N LEU A 36 2.93 2.88 17.70
CA LEU A 36 2.65 1.79 16.78
C LEU A 36 3.44 1.97 15.47
N GLN A 37 3.43 3.17 14.88
CA GLN A 37 4.18 3.47 13.66
C GLN A 37 5.69 3.31 13.83
N ASN A 38 6.26 3.73 14.97
CA ASN A 38 7.69 3.59 15.23
C ASN A 38 8.12 2.15 15.56
N SER A 39 7.18 1.31 16.02
CA SER A 39 7.45 -0.06 16.48
C SER A 39 7.08 -1.12 15.44
N LEU A 40 6.29 -0.75 14.42
CA LEU A 40 5.89 -1.58 13.30
C LEU A 40 6.79 -1.32 12.10
N THR A 41 7.44 -2.36 11.60
CA THR A 41 8.18 -2.34 10.35
C THR A 41 7.46 -3.23 9.33
N VAL A 42 7.24 -2.71 8.13
CA VAL A 42 6.67 -3.46 7.00
C VAL A 42 7.71 -3.52 5.88
N THR A 43 8.03 -4.74 5.43
CA THR A 43 9.00 -4.97 4.35
C THR A 43 8.44 -5.96 3.34
N GLU A 44 8.75 -5.79 2.06
CA GLU A 44 8.40 -6.77 1.04
C GLU A 44 9.44 -7.89 0.96
N ASN A 45 8.99 -9.15 0.92
CA ASN A 45 9.85 -10.32 0.83
C ASN A 45 10.26 -10.60 -0.63
N GLY A 46 11.35 -9.97 -1.07
CA GLY A 46 11.87 -10.13 -2.44
C GLY A 46 11.32 -9.06 -3.38
N LYS A 47 11.99 -8.84 -4.52
CA LYS A 47 11.52 -7.89 -5.54
C LYS A 47 10.28 -8.46 -6.23
N ASP A 48 9.18 -7.72 -6.18
CA ASP A 48 7.91 -8.02 -6.86
C ASP A 48 7.23 -9.32 -6.42
N ALA A 49 7.51 -9.80 -5.20
CA ALA A 49 6.88 -11.01 -4.69
C ALA A 49 5.44 -10.76 -4.21
N GLY A 50 5.07 -9.51 -3.92
CA GLY A 50 3.73 -9.16 -3.41
C GLY A 50 3.46 -9.70 -2.00
N VAL A 51 4.49 -10.16 -1.28
CA VAL A 51 4.39 -10.69 0.08
C VAL A 51 4.97 -9.68 1.06
N LEU A 52 4.12 -9.17 1.96
CA LEU A 52 4.52 -8.24 3.01
C LEU A 52 4.85 -9.00 4.30
N SER A 53 6.04 -8.77 4.83
CA SER A 53 6.44 -9.14 6.18
C SER A 53 6.19 -7.98 7.14
N LEU A 54 5.42 -8.24 8.19
CA LEU A 54 5.17 -7.28 9.26
C LEU A 54 5.95 -7.71 10.50
N THR A 55 6.69 -6.78 11.10
CA THR A 55 7.44 -7.00 12.34
C THR A 55 7.03 -5.95 13.37
N TYR A 56 6.62 -6.38 14.56
CA TYR A 56 6.32 -5.48 15.67
C TYR A 56 7.28 -5.74 16.84
N THR A 57 7.90 -4.67 17.37
CA THR A 57 8.85 -4.76 18.49
C THR A 57 8.24 -4.15 19.75
N GLY A 58 8.24 -4.89 20.86
CA GLY A 58 7.73 -4.43 22.15
C GLY A 58 8.34 -5.20 23.33
N GLU A 59 7.76 -5.00 24.52
CA GLU A 59 8.23 -5.63 25.77
C GLU A 59 7.49 -6.94 26.09
N ASP A 60 6.16 -6.94 25.95
CA ASP A 60 5.31 -8.09 26.27
C ASP A 60 5.06 -8.97 25.04
N ARG A 61 5.38 -10.26 25.15
CA ARG A 61 5.30 -11.24 24.06
C ARG A 61 3.86 -11.48 23.61
N GLU A 62 2.92 -11.62 24.54
CA GLU A 62 1.51 -11.85 24.22
C GLU A 62 0.90 -10.60 23.59
N GLN A 63 1.18 -9.43 24.17
CA GLN A 63 0.69 -8.16 23.67
C GLN A 63 1.21 -7.86 22.26
N ILE A 64 2.49 -8.10 21.98
CA ILE A 64 3.09 -7.94 20.64
C ILE A 64 2.36 -8.79 19.60
N ARG A 65 2.12 -10.07 19.91
CA ARG A 65 1.43 -11.01 19.02
C ARG A 65 0.01 -10.52 18.74
N ASP A 66 -0.70 -10.12 19.78
CA ASP A 66 -2.11 -9.76 19.68
C ASP A 66 -2.30 -8.42 18.95
N ILE A 67 -1.39 -7.46 19.17
CA ILE A 67 -1.32 -6.20 18.41
C ILE A 67 -1.08 -6.50 16.94
N LEU A 68 -0.05 -7.28 16.61
CA LEU A 68 0.31 -7.55 15.20
C LEU A 68 -0.80 -8.30 14.46
N ASN A 69 -1.39 -9.31 15.11
CA ASN A 69 -2.55 -10.02 14.57
C ASN A 69 -3.76 -9.10 14.39
N SER A 70 -4.00 -8.17 15.32
CA SER A 70 -5.12 -7.23 15.22
C SER A 70 -4.91 -6.22 14.09
N ILE A 71 -3.68 -5.72 13.91
CA ILE A 71 -3.33 -4.86 12.76
C ILE A 71 -3.60 -5.60 11.45
N ALA A 72 -3.14 -6.85 11.33
CA ALA A 72 -3.32 -7.66 10.13
C ALA A 72 -4.80 -7.92 9.82
N ARG A 73 -5.59 -8.32 10.83
CA ARG A 73 -7.04 -8.56 10.68
C ARG A 73 -7.80 -7.29 10.31
N ASN A 74 -7.55 -6.19 11.02
CA ASN A 74 -8.21 -4.91 10.73
C ASN A 74 -7.90 -4.42 9.32
N TYR A 75 -6.66 -4.60 8.85
CA TYR A 75 -6.29 -4.24 7.49
C TYR A 75 -7.00 -5.13 6.44
N GLN A 76 -7.09 -6.43 6.69
CA GLN A 76 -7.83 -7.36 5.84
C GLN A 76 -9.33 -7.01 5.79
N GLU A 77 -9.95 -6.77 6.95
CA GLU A 77 -11.36 -6.40 7.08
C GLU A 77 -11.66 -5.09 6.36
N GLN A 78 -10.84 -4.06 6.59
CA GLN A 78 -10.96 -2.79 5.88
C GLN A 78 -10.80 -2.95 4.36
N ASN A 79 -9.95 -3.88 3.89
CA ASN A 79 -9.82 -4.18 2.47
C ASN A 79 -11.09 -4.81 1.90
N ILE A 80 -11.70 -5.75 2.62
CA ILE A 80 -12.96 -6.41 2.23
C ILE A 80 -14.08 -5.37 2.19
N GLU A 81 -14.23 -4.56 3.24
CA GLU A 81 -15.25 -3.51 3.32
C GLU A 81 -15.12 -2.49 2.19
N ARG A 82 -13.89 -2.03 1.90
CA ARG A 82 -13.65 -1.08 0.81
C ARG A 82 -14.04 -1.67 -0.55
N LYS A 83 -13.68 -2.94 -0.79
CA LYS A 83 -14.00 -3.63 -2.05
C LYS A 83 -15.49 -3.87 -2.21
N SER A 84 -16.17 -4.30 -1.13
CA SER A 84 -17.62 -4.46 -1.13
C SER A 84 -18.32 -3.12 -1.38
N ALA A 85 -17.92 -2.05 -0.70
CA ALA A 85 -18.49 -0.72 -0.90
C ALA A 85 -18.28 -0.16 -2.31
N GLU A 86 -17.14 -0.46 -2.95
CA GLU A 86 -16.89 -0.11 -4.35
C GLU A 86 -17.79 -0.89 -5.32
N ALA A 87 -17.98 -2.19 -5.08
CA ALA A 87 -18.89 -3.03 -5.84
C ALA A 87 -20.34 -2.53 -5.70
N SER A 88 -20.80 -2.21 -4.48
CA SER A 88 -22.13 -1.66 -4.23
C SER A 88 -22.40 -0.37 -5.01
N LYS A 89 -21.44 0.57 -5.00
CA LYS A 89 -21.55 1.83 -5.78
C LYS A 89 -21.61 1.57 -7.29
N SER A 90 -20.82 0.62 -7.77
CA SER A 90 -20.80 0.25 -9.18
C SER A 90 -22.09 -0.46 -9.61
N LEU A 91 -22.64 -1.31 -8.76
CA LEU A 91 -23.95 -1.94 -8.95
C LEU A 91 -25.08 -0.91 -8.99
N ALA A 92 -25.08 0.07 -8.09
CA ALA A 92 -26.07 1.14 -8.11
C ALA A 92 -26.05 1.94 -9.43
N PHE A 93 -24.85 2.20 -9.96
CA PHE A 93 -24.70 2.83 -11.28
C PHE A 93 -25.26 1.94 -12.39
N LEU A 94 -24.93 0.64 -12.41
CA LEU A 94 -25.43 -0.29 -13.42
C LEU A 94 -26.95 -0.48 -13.35
N ALA A 95 -27.53 -0.52 -12.16
CA ALA A 95 -28.97 -0.63 -11.96
C ALA A 95 -29.76 0.53 -12.60
N GLN A 96 -29.14 1.72 -12.68
CA GLN A 96 -29.72 2.87 -13.37
C GLN A 96 -29.50 2.83 -14.89
N GLN A 97 -28.35 2.35 -15.34
CA GLN A 97 -27.96 2.36 -16.76
C GLN A 97 -28.55 1.20 -17.57
N LEU A 98 -28.68 0.01 -16.97
CA LEU A 98 -29.18 -1.20 -17.65
C LEU A 98 -30.58 -1.01 -18.25
N PRO A 99 -31.58 -0.41 -17.56
CA PRO A 99 -32.88 -0.13 -18.14
C PRO A 99 -32.81 0.83 -19.33
N GLU A 100 -31.92 1.82 -19.29
CA GLU A 100 -31.74 2.78 -20.38
C GLU A 100 -31.14 2.10 -21.62
N VAL A 101 -30.10 1.29 -21.44
CA VAL A 101 -29.49 0.50 -22.52
C VAL A 101 -30.49 -0.51 -23.08
N ARG A 102 -31.26 -1.18 -22.23
CA ARG A 102 -32.31 -2.10 -22.65
C ARG A 102 -33.38 -1.40 -23.49
N SER A 103 -33.87 -0.25 -23.04
CA SER A 103 -34.87 0.53 -23.77
C SER A 103 -34.35 1.00 -25.13
N ARG A 104 -33.09 1.46 -25.21
CA ARG A 104 -32.47 1.84 -26.48
C ARG A 104 -32.35 0.65 -27.43
N LEU A 105 -32.00 -0.54 -26.92
CA LEU A 105 -31.96 -1.77 -27.69
C LEU A 105 -33.35 -2.16 -28.21
N ASP A 106 -34.38 -2.14 -27.36
CA ASP A 106 -35.76 -2.45 -27.78
C ASP A 106 -36.23 -1.51 -28.90
N VAL A 107 -35.88 -0.21 -28.83
CA VAL A 107 -36.16 0.76 -29.89
C VAL A 107 -35.41 0.44 -31.18
N ALA A 108 -34.14 0.02 -31.10
CA ALA A 108 -33.35 -0.36 -32.26
C ALA A 108 -33.89 -1.65 -32.93
N GLU A 109 -34.24 -2.65 -32.12
CA GLU A 109 -34.84 -3.91 -32.60
C GLU A 109 -36.16 -3.65 -33.32
N ASN A 110 -37.03 -2.81 -32.74
CA ASN A 110 -38.30 -2.44 -33.37
C ASN A 110 -38.10 -1.71 -34.71
N LYS A 111 -37.11 -0.81 -34.81
CA LYS A 111 -36.79 -0.13 -36.07
C LYS A 111 -36.28 -1.10 -37.13
N LEU A 112 -35.40 -2.03 -36.75
CA LEU A 112 -34.89 -3.06 -37.66
C LEU A 112 -36.02 -3.98 -38.15
N ASN A 113 -36.89 -4.42 -37.25
CA ASN A 113 -38.03 -5.27 -37.59
C ASN A 113 -39.01 -4.55 -38.52
N ALA A 114 -39.34 -3.29 -38.24
CA ALA A 114 -40.20 -2.48 -39.11
C ALA A 114 -39.59 -2.29 -40.51
N PHE A 115 -38.28 -2.05 -40.60
CA PHE A 115 -37.59 -1.93 -41.88
C PHE A 115 -37.59 -3.24 -42.67
N ARG A 116 -37.34 -4.38 -42.00
CA ARG A 116 -37.41 -5.72 -42.62
C ARG A 116 -38.81 -6.08 -43.11
N GLN A 117 -39.85 -5.61 -42.42
CA GLN A 117 -41.24 -5.81 -42.82
C GLN A 117 -41.65 -4.95 -44.02
N ASP A 118 -41.11 -3.73 -44.15
CA ASP A 118 -41.43 -2.80 -45.24
C ASP A 118 -40.69 -3.12 -46.56
N LYS A 119 -39.45 -3.61 -46.48
CA LYS A 119 -38.57 -3.77 -47.66
C LYS A 119 -38.42 -5.20 -48.17
N ASP A 120 -39.21 -6.14 -47.64
CA ASP A 120 -38.95 -7.58 -47.70
C ASP A 120 -37.53 -7.93 -47.18
N SER A 121 -37.24 -9.22 -46.97
CA SER A 121 -35.94 -9.65 -46.43
C SER A 121 -34.80 -9.29 -47.39
N VAL A 122 -34.12 -8.17 -47.14
CA VAL A 122 -32.92 -7.77 -47.89
C VAL A 122 -31.72 -8.53 -47.32
N ASP A 123 -31.28 -9.56 -48.04
CA ASP A 123 -30.03 -10.23 -47.72
C ASP A 123 -28.84 -9.28 -47.92
N LEU A 124 -28.03 -9.10 -46.88
CA LEU A 124 -26.81 -8.30 -46.98
C LEU A 124 -25.80 -9.03 -47.88
N PRO A 125 -25.21 -8.35 -48.89
CA PRO A 125 -24.09 -8.91 -49.61
C PRO A 125 -22.91 -9.15 -48.65
N LEU A 126 -22.08 -10.15 -48.96
CA LEU A 126 -20.97 -10.58 -48.10
C LEU A 126 -20.03 -9.43 -47.74
N GLU A 127 -19.81 -8.47 -48.64
CA GLU A 127 -19.00 -7.28 -48.38
C GLU A 127 -19.63 -6.37 -47.31
N ALA A 128 -20.95 -6.13 -47.38
CA ALA A 128 -21.65 -5.30 -46.40
C ALA A 128 -21.67 -5.97 -45.02
N LYS A 129 -21.81 -7.30 -44.99
CA LYS A 129 -21.72 -8.09 -43.75
C LYS A 129 -20.32 -7.99 -43.12
N ALA A 130 -19.25 -8.12 -43.91
CA ALA A 130 -17.89 -7.97 -43.39
C ALA A 130 -17.63 -6.57 -42.81
N VAL A 131 -18.15 -5.52 -43.46
CA VAL A 131 -18.07 -4.14 -42.94
C VAL A 131 -18.85 -4.01 -41.64
N LEU A 132 -20.07 -4.56 -41.57
CA LEU A 132 -20.90 -4.59 -40.37
C LEU A 132 -20.18 -5.26 -39.20
N ASP A 133 -19.65 -6.47 -39.40
CA ASP A 133 -18.94 -7.24 -38.37
C ASP A 133 -17.75 -6.45 -37.82
N SER A 134 -16.97 -5.81 -38.69
CA SER A 134 -15.88 -4.92 -38.28
C SER A 134 -16.37 -3.70 -37.48
N MET A 135 -17.49 -3.08 -37.87
CA MET A 135 -18.05 -1.94 -37.15
C MET A 135 -18.53 -2.34 -35.75
N VAL A 136 -19.23 -3.47 -35.62
CA VAL A 136 -19.70 -4.00 -34.34
C VAL A 136 -18.52 -4.30 -33.42
N ASN A 137 -17.45 -4.92 -33.93
CA ASN A 137 -16.24 -5.17 -33.16
C ASN A 137 -15.56 -3.86 -32.69
N ILE A 138 -15.45 -2.85 -33.56
CA ILE A 138 -14.88 -1.55 -33.16
C ILE A 138 -15.75 -0.86 -32.11
N ASP A 139 -17.07 -0.88 -32.26
CA ASP A 139 -17.98 -0.31 -31.27
C ASP A 139 -17.86 -1.04 -29.92
N ALA A 140 -17.74 -2.37 -29.92
CA ALA A 140 -17.49 -3.13 -28.70
C ALA A 140 -16.18 -2.71 -28.02
N GLN A 141 -15.10 -2.54 -28.77
CA GLN A 141 -13.81 -2.08 -28.22
C GLN A 141 -13.88 -0.63 -27.70
N LEU A 142 -14.59 0.27 -28.40
CA LEU A 142 -14.78 1.65 -27.95
C LEU A 142 -15.60 1.71 -26.65
N ASN A 143 -16.63 0.88 -26.53
CA ASN A 143 -17.40 0.77 -25.29
C ASN A 143 -16.55 0.23 -24.14
N GLU A 144 -15.73 -0.80 -24.38
CA GLU A 144 -14.77 -1.30 -23.38
C GLU A 144 -13.77 -0.22 -22.93
N LEU A 145 -13.24 0.57 -23.87
CA LEU A 145 -12.35 1.69 -23.54
C LEU A 145 -13.07 2.79 -22.75
N THR A 146 -14.35 3.03 -23.02
CA THR A 146 -15.16 3.99 -22.26
C THR A 146 -15.29 3.56 -20.79
N PHE A 147 -15.53 2.27 -20.54
CA PHE A 147 -15.52 1.74 -19.16
C PHE A 147 -14.16 1.87 -18.50
N LYS A 148 -13.07 1.53 -19.20
CA LYS A 148 -11.70 1.69 -18.68
C LYS A 148 -11.37 3.16 -18.39
N GLU A 149 -11.84 4.09 -19.21
CA GLU A 149 -11.67 5.53 -18.96
C GLU A 149 -12.38 5.98 -17.68
N ALA A 150 -13.61 5.50 -17.46
CA ALA A 150 -14.37 5.80 -16.24
C ALA A 150 -13.70 5.24 -14.96
N GLU A 151 -12.95 4.14 -15.06
CA GLU A 151 -12.17 3.57 -13.97
C GLU A 151 -10.87 4.36 -13.73
N ILE A 152 -10.08 4.57 -14.80
CA ILE A 152 -8.77 5.24 -14.73
C ILE A 152 -8.91 6.71 -14.36
N SER A 153 -9.98 7.40 -14.79
CA SER A 153 -10.21 8.82 -14.44
C SER A 153 -10.44 9.06 -12.95
N LYS A 154 -10.78 8.04 -12.15
CA LYS A 154 -10.86 8.13 -10.69
C LYS A 154 -9.48 8.10 -10.01
N LEU A 155 -8.50 7.50 -10.66
CA LEU A 155 -7.17 7.23 -10.09
C LEU A 155 -6.09 8.15 -10.66
N TYR A 156 -6.23 8.56 -11.92
CA TYR A 156 -5.20 9.25 -12.68
C TYR A 156 -5.73 10.50 -13.38
N THR A 157 -4.86 11.50 -13.52
CA THR A 157 -5.15 12.68 -14.35
C THR A 157 -4.90 12.36 -15.83
N LYS A 158 -5.49 13.17 -16.72
CA LYS A 158 -5.35 13.02 -18.19
C LYS A 158 -3.89 13.06 -18.69
N VAL A 159 -2.97 13.57 -17.87
CA VAL A 159 -1.55 13.72 -18.20
C VAL A 159 -0.78 12.41 -17.97
N HIS A 160 -1.32 11.49 -17.16
CA HIS A 160 -0.67 10.22 -16.81
C HIS A 160 -0.45 9.33 -18.04
N PRO A 161 0.71 8.64 -18.19
CA PRO A 161 1.00 7.81 -19.36
C PRO A 161 -0.10 6.79 -19.69
N ALA A 162 -0.65 6.11 -18.68
CA ALA A 162 -1.72 5.13 -18.87
C ALA A 162 -3.01 5.75 -19.48
N TYR A 163 -3.35 6.99 -19.09
CA TYR A 163 -4.52 7.69 -19.64
C TYR A 163 -4.27 8.08 -21.10
N ARG A 164 -3.05 8.56 -21.43
CA ARG A 164 -2.70 8.93 -22.81
C ARG A 164 -2.76 7.74 -23.75
N THR A 165 -2.19 6.60 -23.37
CA THR A 165 -2.23 5.37 -24.18
C THR A 165 -3.68 4.92 -24.43
N LEU A 166 -4.57 5.07 -23.45
CA LEU A 166 -6.00 4.79 -23.62
C LEU A 166 -6.63 5.73 -24.65
N LEU A 167 -6.37 7.04 -24.56
CA LEU A 167 -6.88 8.03 -25.51
C LEU A 167 -6.35 7.80 -26.93
N GLU A 168 -5.06 7.48 -27.08
CA GLU A 168 -4.45 7.18 -28.38
C GLU A 168 -5.11 5.96 -29.01
N LYS A 169 -5.35 4.90 -28.22
CA LYS A 169 -6.06 3.71 -28.70
C LYS A 169 -7.51 4.03 -29.09
N ARG A 170 -8.19 4.87 -28.31
CA ARG A 170 -9.57 5.32 -28.60
C ARG A 170 -9.61 6.09 -29.92
N GLN A 171 -8.67 7.02 -30.13
CA GLN A 171 -8.58 7.80 -31.36
C GLN A 171 -8.33 6.90 -32.57
N ALA A 172 -7.42 5.93 -32.47
CA ALA A 172 -7.13 5.01 -33.57
C ALA A 172 -8.37 4.21 -34.01
N LEU A 173 -9.18 3.76 -33.04
CA LEU A 173 -10.44 3.07 -33.32
C LEU A 173 -11.52 4.00 -33.89
N GLU A 174 -11.59 5.25 -33.44
CA GLU A 174 -12.48 6.26 -34.03
C GLU A 174 -12.12 6.56 -35.49
N ASP A 175 -10.83 6.66 -35.79
CA ASP A 175 -10.33 6.87 -37.15
C ASP A 175 -10.65 5.66 -38.06
N GLU A 176 -10.52 4.43 -37.53
CA GLU A 176 -10.90 3.21 -38.24
C GLU A 176 -12.41 3.12 -38.49
N LYS A 177 -13.22 3.46 -37.48
CA LYS A 177 -14.68 3.56 -37.59
C LYS A 177 -15.09 4.57 -38.66
N ALA A 178 -14.41 5.71 -38.74
CA ALA A 178 -14.66 6.72 -39.76
C ALA A 178 -14.41 6.20 -41.19
N LYS A 179 -13.33 5.42 -41.38
CA LYS A 179 -13.03 4.77 -42.67
C LYS A 179 -14.11 3.77 -43.07
N LEU A 180 -14.59 2.94 -42.14
CA LEU A 180 -15.68 1.99 -42.39
C LEU A 180 -17.00 2.70 -42.71
N ASN A 181 -17.32 3.80 -42.00
CA ASN A 181 -18.47 4.65 -42.32
C ASN A 181 -18.42 5.17 -43.76
N GLY A 182 -17.23 5.53 -44.27
CA GLY A 182 -17.04 5.89 -45.67
C GLY A 182 -17.48 4.78 -46.63
N ARG A 183 -17.13 3.52 -46.35
CA ARG A 183 -17.57 2.36 -47.15
C ARG A 183 -19.07 2.17 -47.09
N VAL A 184 -19.69 2.35 -45.92
CA VAL A 184 -21.16 2.29 -45.78
C VAL A 184 -21.80 3.38 -46.64
N THR A 185 -21.30 4.62 -46.61
CA THR A 185 -21.88 5.71 -47.42
C THR A 185 -21.80 5.50 -48.94
N ALA A 186 -20.92 4.62 -49.42
CA ALA A 186 -20.83 4.25 -50.83
C ALA A 186 -21.86 3.19 -51.26
N MET A 187 -22.52 2.52 -50.31
CA MET A 187 -23.53 1.49 -50.59
C MET A 187 -24.85 2.10 -51.10
N PRO A 188 -25.72 1.34 -51.79
CA PRO A 188 -27.10 1.77 -52.06
C PRO A 188 -27.88 2.13 -50.79
N LYS A 189 -28.81 3.09 -50.86
CA LYS A 189 -29.53 3.62 -49.69
C LYS A 189 -30.20 2.56 -48.82
N THR A 190 -30.82 1.55 -49.43
CA THR A 190 -31.44 0.44 -48.70
C THR A 190 -30.41 -0.39 -47.92
N GLN A 191 -29.23 -0.61 -48.51
CA GLN A 191 -28.12 -1.33 -47.87
C GLN A 191 -27.47 -0.50 -46.74
N GLN A 192 -27.37 0.82 -46.91
CA GLN A 192 -26.90 1.72 -45.84
C GLN A 192 -27.78 1.63 -44.61
N GLU A 193 -29.10 1.70 -44.81
CA GLU A 193 -30.05 1.73 -43.70
C GLU A 193 -30.11 0.38 -42.98
N ILE A 194 -30.13 -0.75 -43.69
CA ILE A 194 -30.10 -2.07 -43.05
C ILE A 194 -28.80 -2.31 -42.28
N VAL A 195 -27.64 -1.90 -42.82
CA VAL A 195 -26.35 -2.02 -42.11
C VAL A 195 -26.38 -1.21 -40.83
N ARG A 196 -26.86 0.03 -40.89
CA ARG A 196 -26.96 0.91 -39.72
C ARG A 196 -27.89 0.34 -38.65
N LEU A 197 -29.09 -0.08 -39.03
CA LEU A 197 -30.07 -0.65 -38.10
C LEU A 197 -29.58 -1.97 -37.48
N THR A 198 -28.96 -2.83 -38.30
CA THR A 198 -28.39 -4.10 -37.81
C THR A 198 -27.23 -3.84 -36.85
N ARG A 199 -26.34 -2.89 -37.17
CA ARG A 199 -25.25 -2.47 -36.27
C ARG A 199 -25.79 -1.95 -34.95
N ASP A 200 -26.81 -1.08 -34.98
CA ASP A 200 -27.38 -0.50 -33.76
C ASP A 200 -27.97 -1.60 -32.84
N VAL A 201 -28.57 -2.65 -33.43
CA VAL A 201 -29.06 -3.82 -32.68
C VAL A 201 -27.91 -4.69 -32.17
N GLU A 202 -26.99 -5.12 -33.03
CA GLU A 202 -25.90 -6.04 -32.65
C GLU A 202 -24.93 -5.41 -31.63
N SER A 203 -24.56 -4.15 -31.85
CA SER A 203 -23.75 -3.38 -30.90
C SER A 203 -24.51 -3.18 -29.57
N GLY A 204 -25.79 -2.82 -29.63
CA GLY A 204 -26.64 -2.68 -28.44
C GLY A 204 -26.77 -3.97 -27.63
N GLN A 205 -26.95 -5.12 -28.30
CA GLN A 205 -27.00 -6.44 -27.68
C GLN A 205 -25.68 -6.78 -27.00
N GLN A 206 -24.55 -6.55 -27.66
CA GLN A 206 -23.23 -6.80 -27.07
C GLN A 206 -22.99 -5.95 -25.82
N VAL A 207 -23.29 -4.65 -25.87
CA VAL A 207 -23.15 -3.76 -24.70
C VAL A 207 -24.06 -4.19 -23.56
N TYR A 208 -25.32 -4.52 -23.85
CA TYR A 208 -26.27 -4.99 -22.85
C TYR A 208 -25.76 -6.26 -22.16
N MET A 209 -25.27 -7.23 -22.93
CA MET A 209 -24.72 -8.47 -22.38
C MET A 209 -23.44 -8.24 -21.57
N GLN A 210 -22.56 -7.34 -22.01
CA GLN A 210 -21.38 -6.96 -21.23
C GLN A 210 -21.76 -6.32 -19.88
N LEU A 211 -22.73 -5.40 -19.89
CA LEU A 211 -23.22 -4.77 -18.66
C LEU A 211 -23.88 -5.77 -17.73
N LEU A 212 -24.69 -6.68 -18.26
CA LEU A 212 -25.34 -7.74 -17.50
C LEU A 212 -24.31 -8.68 -16.85
N ASN A 213 -23.30 -9.10 -17.62
CA ASN A 213 -22.21 -9.92 -17.10
C ASN A 213 -21.43 -9.18 -16.01
N LYS A 214 -21.18 -7.88 -16.20
CA LYS A 214 -20.48 -7.06 -15.20
C LYS A 214 -21.29 -6.87 -13.93
N GLU A 215 -22.61 -6.69 -14.05
CA GLU A 215 -23.52 -6.66 -12.90
C GLU A 215 -23.45 -7.96 -12.11
N GLN A 216 -23.48 -9.12 -12.80
CA GLN A 216 -23.38 -10.43 -12.15
C GLN A 216 -22.03 -10.63 -11.44
N GLU A 217 -20.93 -10.24 -12.07
CA GLU A 217 -19.58 -10.26 -11.48
C GLU A 217 -19.49 -9.39 -10.22
N LEU A 218 -20.06 -8.17 -10.28
CA LEU A 218 -20.05 -7.25 -9.15
C LEU A 218 -20.95 -7.74 -8.00
N LYS A 219 -22.10 -8.37 -8.28
CA LYS A 219 -22.94 -9.02 -7.24
C LYS A 219 -22.18 -10.12 -6.50
N ILE A 220 -21.40 -10.92 -7.22
CA ILE A 220 -20.54 -11.94 -6.61
C ILE A 220 -19.46 -11.26 -5.75
N THR A 221 -18.86 -10.17 -6.24
CA THR A 221 -17.80 -9.43 -5.54
C THR A 221 -18.32 -8.75 -4.28
N GLU A 222 -19.50 -8.13 -4.33
CA GLU A 222 -20.16 -7.48 -3.20
C GLU A 222 -20.49 -8.47 -2.08
N ALA A 223 -21.01 -9.66 -2.46
CA ALA A 223 -21.30 -10.75 -1.54
C ALA A 223 -20.05 -11.54 -1.10
N SER A 224 -18.93 -11.36 -1.78
CA SER A 224 -17.68 -12.05 -1.47
C SER A 224 -17.00 -11.43 -0.26
N THR A 225 -16.62 -12.27 0.69
CA THR A 225 -15.78 -11.88 1.84
C THR A 225 -14.28 -11.93 1.48
N VAL A 226 -13.92 -12.11 0.21
CA VAL A 226 -12.54 -12.25 -0.25
C VAL A 226 -12.02 -10.91 -0.76
N GLY A 227 -11.15 -10.29 0.03
CA GLY A 227 -10.39 -9.10 -0.37
C GLY A 227 -9.17 -9.44 -1.22
N ASP A 228 -8.40 -8.41 -1.59
CA ASP A 228 -7.14 -8.54 -2.35
C ASP A 228 -5.95 -8.91 -1.45
N VAL A 229 -6.15 -8.81 -0.14
CA VAL A 229 -5.16 -9.08 0.89
C VAL A 229 -5.53 -10.35 1.62
N ARG A 230 -4.56 -11.24 1.80
CA ARG A 230 -4.70 -12.49 2.53
C ARG A 230 -3.59 -12.65 3.55
N ILE A 231 -3.95 -12.99 4.77
CA ILE A 231 -2.99 -13.37 5.82
C ILE A 231 -2.45 -14.76 5.47
N VAL A 232 -1.14 -14.85 5.25
CA VAL A 232 -0.46 -16.12 4.94
C VAL A 232 -0.11 -16.85 6.23
N ASP A 233 0.59 -16.16 7.14
CA ASP A 233 1.04 -16.70 8.42
C ASP A 233 0.52 -15.85 9.59
N PRO A 234 0.12 -16.47 10.71
CA PRO A 234 -0.22 -15.73 11.93
C PRO A 234 1.04 -15.12 12.57
N ALA A 235 0.85 -14.09 13.40
CA ALA A 235 1.96 -13.49 14.13
C ALA A 235 2.57 -14.50 15.11
N ILE A 236 3.89 -14.69 15.03
CA ILE A 236 4.70 -15.51 15.94
C ILE A 236 5.74 -14.65 16.67
N THR A 237 6.01 -14.98 17.94
CA THR A 237 7.02 -14.25 18.74
C THR A 237 8.37 -14.95 18.64
N GLN A 238 9.44 -14.20 18.33
CA GLN A 238 10.79 -14.76 18.32
C GLN A 238 11.30 -15.01 19.76
N PRO A 239 11.83 -16.20 20.09
CA PRO A 239 12.51 -16.43 21.37
C PRO A 239 13.86 -15.69 21.39
N GLY A 240 14.02 -14.76 22.33
CA GLY A 240 15.24 -13.95 22.47
C GLY A 240 14.96 -12.48 22.81
N VAL A 241 15.96 -11.79 23.36
CA VAL A 241 15.94 -10.35 23.63
C VAL A 241 16.60 -9.62 22.45
N LEU A 242 15.80 -8.86 21.69
CA LEU A 242 16.30 -8.08 20.54
C LEU A 242 17.14 -6.87 20.99
N LYS A 243 16.75 -6.26 22.12
CA LYS A 243 17.42 -5.10 22.75
C LYS A 243 17.37 -5.24 24.28
N PRO A 244 18.35 -4.67 25.02
CA PRO A 244 19.62 -4.12 24.53
C PRO A 244 20.67 -5.21 24.24
N LYS A 245 21.55 -4.96 23.27
CA LYS A 245 22.68 -5.87 22.95
C LYS A 245 23.77 -5.75 24.03
N LYS A 246 23.65 -6.53 25.11
CA LYS A 246 24.52 -6.45 26.31
C LYS A 246 26.01 -6.46 25.97
N GLY A 247 26.45 -7.26 24.99
CA GLY A 247 27.87 -7.31 24.57
C GLY A 247 28.40 -5.98 24.02
N LEU A 248 27.62 -5.26 23.21
CA LEU A 248 27.99 -3.93 22.71
C LEU A 248 28.07 -2.90 23.84
N ILE A 249 27.15 -2.96 24.81
CA ILE A 249 27.17 -2.07 25.97
C ILE A 249 28.42 -2.33 26.83
N ILE A 250 28.74 -3.59 27.10
CA ILE A 250 29.92 -3.97 27.89
C ILE A 250 31.20 -3.50 27.18
N LEU A 251 31.32 -3.72 25.87
CA LEU A 251 32.48 -3.26 25.09
C LEU A 251 32.62 -1.72 25.15
N GLY A 252 31.52 -0.99 24.99
CA GLY A 252 31.50 0.47 25.12
C GLY A 252 31.92 0.93 26.51
N ALA A 253 31.45 0.27 27.57
CA ALA A 253 31.82 0.58 28.94
C ALA A 253 33.32 0.35 29.23
N ILE A 254 33.91 -0.72 28.70
CA ILE A 254 35.35 -1.00 28.83
C ILE A 254 36.18 0.09 28.16
N ILE A 255 35.83 0.46 26.91
CA ILE A 255 36.54 1.52 26.17
C ILE A 255 36.43 2.86 26.90
N LEU A 256 35.24 3.21 27.37
CA LEU A 256 35.02 4.44 28.14
C LEU A 256 35.84 4.44 29.44
N GLY A 257 35.90 3.31 30.15
CA GLY A 257 36.68 3.15 31.37
C GLY A 257 38.19 3.32 31.13
N LEU A 258 38.73 2.74 30.05
CA LEU A 258 40.13 2.92 29.67
C LEU A 258 40.45 4.38 29.30
N MET A 259 39.58 5.04 28.53
CA MET A 259 39.75 6.45 28.21
C MET A 259 39.74 7.34 29.46
N LEU A 260 38.78 7.13 30.37
CA LEU A 260 38.71 7.89 31.61
C LEU A 260 39.93 7.64 32.51
N SER A 261 40.47 6.42 32.51
CA SER A 261 41.71 6.11 33.23
C SER A 261 42.90 6.89 32.66
N ILE A 262 43.08 6.88 31.33
CA ILE A 262 44.15 7.64 30.66
C ILE A 262 44.02 9.14 30.94
N VAL A 263 42.80 9.69 30.80
CA VAL A 263 42.52 11.11 31.08
C VAL A 263 42.79 11.45 32.55
N GLY A 264 42.39 10.59 33.49
CA GLY A 264 42.65 10.78 34.92
C GLY A 264 44.15 10.80 35.24
N VAL A 265 44.94 9.92 34.63
CA VAL A 265 46.41 9.91 34.76
C VAL A 265 47.02 11.18 34.16
N LEU A 266 46.59 11.60 32.97
CA LEU A 266 47.08 12.83 32.33
C LEU A 266 46.72 14.08 33.12
N LEU A 267 45.50 14.18 33.65
CA LEU A 267 45.09 15.29 34.52
C LEU A 267 45.92 15.33 35.81
N ARG A 268 46.17 14.15 36.42
CA ARG A 268 47.06 14.05 37.58
C ARG A 268 48.49 14.46 37.25
N SER A 269 48.99 14.10 36.06
CA SER A 269 50.30 14.52 35.56
C SER A 269 50.37 16.03 35.30
N LEU A 270 49.34 16.65 34.73
CA LEU A 270 49.29 18.10 34.49
C LEU A 270 49.22 18.92 35.78
N PHE A 271 48.62 18.37 36.84
CA PHE A 271 48.58 19.01 38.17
C PHE A 271 49.87 18.78 38.98
N ASN A 272 50.66 17.76 38.65
CA ASN A 272 52.00 17.56 39.18
C ASN A 272 52.98 18.51 38.47
N ARG A 273 53.05 19.76 38.94
CA ARG A 273 54.15 20.69 38.61
C ARG A 273 55.41 20.32 39.40
N GLY A 274 55.99 19.16 39.10
CA GLY A 274 57.32 18.77 39.57
C GLY A 274 58.37 19.09 38.51
N ILE A 275 59.51 19.63 38.91
CA ILE A 275 60.65 19.90 38.01
C ILE A 275 61.37 18.57 37.76
N GLU A 276 61.12 17.93 36.62
CA GLU A 276 61.62 16.59 36.31
C GLU A 276 62.96 16.58 35.53
N SER A 277 63.45 17.74 35.09
CA SER A 277 64.75 17.84 34.41
C SER A 277 65.61 18.96 35.02
N PRO A 278 66.90 18.69 35.30
CA PRO A 278 67.84 19.72 35.78
C PRO A 278 68.06 20.85 34.77
N GLN A 279 67.79 20.65 33.49
CA GLN A 279 67.93 21.68 32.44
C GLN A 279 66.91 22.82 32.61
N VAL A 280 65.73 22.53 33.18
CA VAL A 280 64.68 23.53 33.45
C VAL A 280 65.08 24.47 34.60
N LEU A 281 65.95 24.01 35.51
CA LEU A 281 66.53 24.80 36.61
C LEU A 281 67.67 25.71 36.14
N GLU A 282 68.48 25.24 35.18
CA GLU A 282 69.56 26.02 34.60
C GLU A 282 69.05 27.21 33.76
N GLU A 283 67.92 27.04 33.05
CA GLU A 283 67.29 28.11 32.25
C GLU A 283 66.70 29.24 33.12
N HIS A 284 66.37 28.96 34.38
CA HIS A 284 65.93 29.94 35.38
C HIS A 284 67.09 30.48 36.25
N GLY A 285 68.35 30.24 35.85
CA GLY A 285 69.54 30.82 36.47
C GLY A 285 70.06 30.08 37.71
N ILE A 286 69.65 28.83 37.94
CA ILE A 286 70.10 28.01 39.07
C ILE A 286 71.08 26.94 38.56
N SER A 287 72.37 27.05 38.92
CA SER A 287 73.40 26.08 38.49
C SER A 287 73.28 24.74 39.21
N VAL A 288 73.23 23.65 38.45
CA VAL A 288 73.12 22.28 38.96
C VAL A 288 74.51 21.63 39.01
N TYR A 289 75.04 21.39 40.22
CA TYR A 289 76.43 20.94 40.40
C TYR A 289 76.63 19.41 40.41
N ALA A 290 75.60 18.63 40.72
CA ALA A 290 75.66 17.17 40.63
C ALA A 290 74.24 16.58 40.55
N SER A 291 74.05 15.58 39.70
CA SER A 291 72.85 14.75 39.72
C SER A 291 73.13 13.48 40.53
N ILE A 292 72.34 13.24 41.58
CA ILE A 292 72.42 12.01 42.35
C ILE A 292 71.41 11.05 41.73
N PRO A 293 71.86 9.95 41.10
CA PRO A 293 70.93 8.98 40.54
C PRO A 293 70.19 8.29 41.69
N ALA A 294 68.86 8.38 41.68
CA ALA A 294 68.03 7.64 42.61
C ALA A 294 68.11 6.16 42.26
N VAL A 295 68.82 5.38 43.09
CA VAL A 295 68.82 3.91 43.01
C VAL A 295 67.47 3.43 43.55
N GLY A 296 66.55 3.11 42.65
CA GLY A 296 65.28 2.47 42.98
C GLY A 296 65.49 1.01 43.35
N MET A 297 65.04 0.60 44.54
CA MET A 297 64.94 -0.80 44.94
C MET A 297 64.02 -1.55 43.98
N ALA A 298 64.56 -2.56 43.31
CA ALA A 298 63.80 -3.54 42.56
C ALA A 298 62.98 -4.38 43.56
N GLU A 299 61.67 -4.19 43.60
CA GLU A 299 60.77 -5.17 44.20
C GLU A 299 60.43 -6.23 43.15
N SER A 300 60.94 -7.42 43.42
CA SER A 300 60.92 -8.62 42.61
C SER A 300 59.52 -9.14 42.31
N ALA A 301 59.34 -9.55 41.05
CA ALA A 301 58.22 -10.32 40.55
C ALA A 301 57.84 -11.54 41.41
N ARG A 302 56.55 -11.68 41.70
CA ARG A 302 55.73 -12.87 41.42
C ARG A 302 54.25 -12.49 41.33
#